data_AF-A0A8B9GTX1-F1
#
_entry.id   AF-A0A8B9GTX1-F1
#
_cell.length_a   1.000
_cell.length_b   1.000
_cell.length_c   1.000
_cell.angle_alpha   90.00
_cell.angle_beta   90.00
_cell.angle_gamma   90.00
#
_symmetry.space_group_name_H-M   'P 1'
#
loop_
_entity.id
_entity.type
_entity.pdbx_description
1 polymer ?
#
loop_
_entity_poly.entity_id
_entity_poly.type
_entity_poly.pdbx_seq_one_letter_code
_entity_poly.pdbx_strand_id
1 'polypeptide(L)'
;MFQAHISFSPTLEQQRPCPQCGGTLIDGDFIIKYDVNRVQDIGDIQIVNGYFVHFFAPADLPRLPKNVVFVIDRSGSMYKIKMDQTRKALVTILTDLNEEDHFGLVPFDSTVSPWRPSLSKATPENVKAAKEFVLTIEAGGWTNINEAVLAAVNILTAAEKNNTVPDRSASMIILLTDGDPSFGVRHLPTIQSNVRNAIGGNMSLFCLGFGNDVDYNFLDVLAKQNDGLARRIYEASDAVLQLQGFYDEVSSPLLSEVHFKYPENTVNSLTSSHFKQLFNGSEIVVAGRLNDLEMNNFPVEASAQEKSPIFPDQEYIFGDFTERLWAYLTIQQLLDKSTAEEKVNITAKALDLSLRYNFVTPLTSLVVTKPQNDEKPEDAVIADNERYWLISPGFVTDRLPPRAGGGRGKKDGRRVS
;
A
#
# COMPACT_ATOMS: atom_id res chain seq x y z
N MET A 1 -13.15 -11.22 -29.04
CA MET A 1 -13.48 -11.25 -27.60
C MET A 1 -12.72 -12.40 -26.98
N PHE A 2 -11.61 -12.11 -26.29
CA PHE A 2 -10.84 -13.13 -25.60
C PHE A 2 -11.48 -13.33 -24.22
N GLN A 3 -11.99 -14.52 -23.96
CA GLN A 3 -12.56 -14.87 -22.66
C GLN A 3 -11.64 -15.88 -22.00
N ALA A 4 -11.16 -15.56 -20.80
CA ALA A 4 -10.45 -16.52 -19.96
C ALA A 4 -11.47 -17.24 -19.06
N HIS A 5 -11.36 -18.57 -18.98
CA HIS A 5 -12.17 -19.38 -18.07
C HIS A 5 -11.25 -20.27 -17.23
N ILE A 6 -11.42 -20.22 -15.92
CA ILE A 6 -10.66 -21.01 -14.96
C ILE A 6 -11.66 -21.84 -14.16
N SER A 7 -11.46 -23.16 -14.14
CA SER A 7 -12.31 -24.10 -13.41
C SER A 7 -11.44 -24.94 -12.49
N PHE A 8 -11.79 -24.95 -11.20
CA PHE A 8 -11.19 -25.80 -10.18
C PHE A 8 -12.31 -26.62 -9.52
N SER A 9 -12.34 -27.92 -9.79
CA SER A 9 -13.40 -28.82 -9.33
C SER A 9 -12.82 -30.19 -8.95
N PRO A 10 -11.97 -30.26 -7.90
CA PRO A 10 -11.33 -31.49 -7.49
C PRO A 10 -12.34 -32.49 -6.91
N THR A 11 -12.24 -33.75 -7.31
CA THR A 11 -13.06 -34.85 -6.79
C THR A 11 -12.71 -35.17 -5.34
N LEU A 12 -13.58 -35.89 -4.63
CA LEU A 12 -13.30 -36.34 -3.26
C LEU A 12 -12.02 -37.18 -3.15
N GLU A 13 -11.66 -37.94 -4.19
CA GLU A 13 -10.41 -38.70 -4.21
C GLU A 13 -9.19 -37.79 -4.36
N GLN A 14 -9.27 -36.76 -5.20
CA GLN A 14 -8.20 -35.76 -5.38
C GLN A 14 -8.00 -34.88 -4.15
N GLN A 15 -9.05 -34.71 -3.34
CA GLN A 15 -8.99 -33.99 -2.08
C GLN A 15 -8.30 -34.79 -0.97
N ARG A 16 -8.26 -36.13 -1.05
CA ARG A 16 -7.75 -36.94 0.06
C ARG A 16 -6.21 -37.02 0.06
N PRO A 17 -5.55 -36.91 1.22
CA PRO A 17 -4.10 -37.05 1.32
C PRO A 17 -3.63 -38.50 1.10
N CYS A 18 -4.49 -39.47 1.40
CA CYS A 18 -4.27 -40.87 1.05
C CYS A 18 -5.63 -41.61 0.92
N PRO A 19 -5.70 -42.76 0.23
CA PRO A 19 -6.97 -43.45 -0.07
C PRO A 19 -7.86 -43.78 1.15
N GLN A 20 -7.26 -43.98 2.33
CA GLN A 20 -7.96 -44.32 3.58
C GLN A 20 -7.78 -43.28 4.69
N CYS A 21 -7.13 -42.16 4.41
CA CYS A 21 -6.92 -41.11 5.39
C CYS A 21 -8.15 -40.20 5.46
N GLY A 22 -8.51 -39.76 6.67
CA GLY A 22 -9.38 -38.59 6.84
C GLY A 22 -8.63 -37.29 6.54
N GLY A 23 -9.36 -36.21 6.27
CA GLY A 23 -8.80 -34.89 5.98
C GLY A 23 -8.80 -34.51 4.49
N THR A 24 -8.42 -33.27 4.20
CA THR A 24 -8.36 -32.70 2.84
C THR A 24 -6.98 -32.11 2.57
N LEU A 25 -6.51 -32.21 1.33
CA LEU A 25 -5.33 -31.53 0.78
C LEU A 25 -5.62 -30.10 0.36
N ILE A 26 -6.91 -29.70 0.27
CA ILE A 26 -7.29 -28.33 -0.02
C ILE A 26 -7.11 -27.51 1.25
N ASP A 27 -5.89 -27.04 1.43
CA ASP A 27 -5.48 -26.16 2.52
C ASP A 27 -4.46 -25.15 1.95
N GLY A 28 -4.94 -23.97 1.59
CA GLY A 28 -4.12 -22.92 0.99
C GLY A 28 -4.89 -21.96 0.07
N ASP A 29 -4.12 -21.14 -0.65
CA ASP A 29 -4.65 -20.08 -1.52
C ASP A 29 -4.79 -20.54 -2.97
N PHE A 30 -5.93 -20.22 -3.60
CA PHE A 30 -6.14 -20.40 -5.03
C PHE A 30 -5.95 -19.05 -5.76
N ILE A 31 -4.71 -18.78 -6.19
CA ILE A 31 -4.31 -17.47 -6.74
C ILE A 31 -4.44 -17.48 -8.26
N ILE A 32 -5.27 -16.57 -8.79
CA ILE A 32 -5.38 -16.29 -10.22
C ILE A 32 -4.68 -14.96 -10.51
N LYS A 33 -3.75 -14.95 -11.47
CA LYS A 33 -3.10 -13.73 -11.98
C LYS A 33 -3.39 -13.59 -13.47
N TYR A 34 -3.79 -12.40 -13.88
CA TYR A 34 -3.98 -12.04 -15.28
C TYR A 34 -3.63 -10.55 -15.47
N ASP A 35 -3.41 -10.16 -16.71
CA ASP A 35 -3.29 -8.76 -17.14
C ASP A 35 -4.06 -8.62 -18.46
N VAL A 36 -4.38 -7.38 -18.84
CA VAL A 36 -5.07 -7.07 -20.09
C VAL A 36 -4.07 -6.61 -21.15
N ASN A 37 -4.42 -6.75 -22.42
CA ASN A 37 -3.62 -6.15 -23.48
C ASN A 37 -3.73 -4.63 -23.37
N ARG A 38 -2.62 -3.97 -23.05
CA ARG A 38 -2.57 -2.52 -22.91
C ARG A 38 -2.28 -1.89 -24.27
N VAL A 39 -3.19 -1.05 -24.75
CA VAL A 39 -2.98 -0.22 -25.94
C VAL A 39 -2.09 0.99 -25.61
N GLN A 40 -1.41 1.53 -26.62
CA GLN A 40 -0.38 2.58 -26.46
C GLN A 40 -0.93 4.00 -26.21
N ASP A 41 -2.26 4.18 -26.19
CA ASP A 41 -2.94 5.48 -26.09
C ASP A 41 -3.28 5.85 -24.63
N ILE A 42 -4.30 6.70 -24.39
CA ILE A 42 -4.71 7.09 -23.03
C ILE A 42 -5.46 5.99 -22.27
N GLY A 43 -5.25 4.73 -22.63
CA GLY A 43 -5.98 3.61 -22.08
C GLY A 43 -7.47 3.63 -22.43
N ASP A 44 -8.26 2.92 -21.63
CA ASP A 44 -9.60 2.47 -22.01
C ASP A 44 -10.68 3.17 -21.20
N ILE A 45 -11.69 3.72 -21.88
CA ILE A 45 -12.88 4.32 -21.25
C ILE A 45 -14.10 3.45 -21.50
N GLN A 46 -14.67 2.93 -20.42
CA GLN A 46 -15.89 2.14 -20.45
C GLN A 46 -17.05 2.99 -19.94
N ILE A 47 -18.16 3.04 -20.70
CA ILE A 47 -19.36 3.81 -20.35
C ILE A 47 -20.58 2.89 -20.36
N VAL A 48 -21.30 2.84 -19.24
CA VAL A 48 -22.50 2.01 -19.06
C VAL A 48 -23.51 2.75 -18.18
N ASN A 49 -24.75 2.90 -18.65
CA ASN A 49 -25.89 3.44 -17.89
C ASN A 49 -25.61 4.78 -17.18
N GLY A 50 -24.92 5.70 -17.85
CA GLY A 50 -24.57 7.01 -17.27
C GLY A 50 -23.43 6.98 -16.25
N TYR A 51 -22.67 5.89 -16.17
CA TYR A 51 -21.42 5.80 -15.40
C TYR A 51 -20.26 5.49 -16.33
N PHE A 52 -19.06 5.93 -15.95
CA PHE A 52 -17.85 5.58 -16.68
C PHE A 52 -16.70 5.19 -15.77
N VAL A 53 -15.79 4.38 -16.30
CA VAL A 53 -14.49 4.07 -15.72
C VAL A 53 -13.44 4.21 -16.81
N HIS A 54 -12.40 4.98 -16.52
CA HIS A 54 -11.26 5.26 -17.37
C HIS A 54 -10.02 4.62 -16.75
N PHE A 55 -9.48 3.62 -17.42
CA PHE A 55 -8.26 2.91 -17.08
C PHE A 55 -7.10 3.52 -17.86
N PHE A 56 -6.08 4.02 -17.19
CA PHE A 56 -4.92 4.65 -17.82
C PHE A 56 -3.64 3.94 -17.37
N ALA A 57 -3.07 3.14 -18.29
CA ALA A 57 -1.82 2.43 -18.08
C ALA A 57 -1.06 2.26 -19.41
N PRO A 58 -0.59 3.36 -20.03
CA PRO A 58 0.08 3.32 -21.32
C PRO A 58 1.30 2.38 -21.31
N ALA A 59 1.40 1.53 -22.32
CA ALA A 59 2.55 0.65 -22.53
C ALA A 59 3.77 1.40 -23.07
N ASP A 60 4.95 0.81 -22.91
CA ASP A 60 6.21 1.21 -23.56
C ASP A 60 6.71 2.65 -23.27
N LEU A 61 6.33 3.23 -22.14
CA LEU A 61 6.87 4.53 -21.73
C LEU A 61 8.32 4.41 -21.24
N PRO A 62 9.20 5.37 -21.60
CA PRO A 62 10.55 5.40 -21.08
C PRO A 62 10.52 5.73 -19.58
N ARG A 63 11.33 5.02 -18.79
CA ARG A 63 11.49 5.28 -17.36
C ARG A 63 11.94 6.72 -17.10
N LEU A 64 11.39 7.33 -16.08
CA LEU A 64 11.93 8.54 -15.47
C LEU A 64 13.06 8.18 -14.50
N PRO A 65 14.23 8.86 -14.58
CA PRO A 65 15.19 8.85 -13.50
C PRO A 65 14.52 9.28 -12.18
N LYS A 66 14.93 8.69 -11.06
CA LYS A 66 14.41 9.06 -9.74
C LYS A 66 15.50 9.54 -8.80
N ASN A 67 15.11 10.46 -7.93
CA ASN A 67 15.90 10.94 -6.80
C ASN A 67 15.28 10.39 -5.52
N VAL A 68 15.90 9.37 -4.92
CA VAL A 68 15.33 8.64 -3.78
C VAL A 68 16.16 8.81 -2.51
N VAL A 69 15.53 9.21 -1.41
CA VAL A 69 16.18 9.19 -0.09
C VAL A 69 15.55 8.12 0.78
N PHE A 70 16.36 7.15 1.21
CA PHE A 70 15.95 6.12 2.16
C PHE A 70 16.19 6.63 3.58
N VAL A 71 15.11 6.85 4.33
CA VAL A 71 15.14 7.28 5.74
C VAL A 71 14.93 6.05 6.60
N ILE A 72 15.97 5.63 7.32
CA ILE A 72 16.07 4.29 7.89
C ILE A 72 16.14 4.41 9.40
N ASP A 73 15.10 3.95 10.08
CA ASP A 73 15.09 3.87 11.52
C ASP A 73 16.15 2.87 11.99
N ARG A 74 17.01 3.33 12.88
CA ARG A 74 18.00 2.51 13.58
C ARG A 74 17.85 2.63 15.10
N SER A 75 16.66 2.94 15.59
CA SER A 75 16.34 2.95 17.02
C SER A 75 16.55 1.57 17.66
N GLY A 76 16.61 1.53 19.00
CA GLY A 76 16.87 0.29 19.74
C GLY A 76 15.86 -0.84 19.49
N SER A 77 14.62 -0.53 19.10
CA SER A 77 13.59 -1.52 18.76
C SER A 77 13.91 -2.34 17.51
N MET A 78 14.70 -1.77 16.59
CA MET A 78 15.14 -2.45 15.36
C MET A 78 16.17 -3.55 15.61
N TYR A 79 16.63 -3.76 16.85
CA TYR A 79 17.71 -4.69 17.16
C TYR A 79 17.46 -6.13 16.69
N LYS A 80 18.52 -6.83 16.28
CA LYS A 80 18.53 -8.19 15.71
C LYS A 80 17.80 -8.30 14.37
N ILE A 81 16.66 -9.02 14.34
CA ILE A 81 16.04 -9.57 13.13
C ILE A 81 15.55 -8.44 12.22
N LYS A 82 14.90 -7.41 12.77
CA LYS A 82 14.40 -6.26 12.01
C LYS A 82 15.54 -5.55 11.28
N MET A 83 16.61 -5.16 11.99
CA MET A 83 17.78 -4.53 11.36
C MET A 83 18.50 -5.47 10.37
N ASP A 84 18.63 -6.77 10.67
CA ASP A 84 19.20 -7.74 9.73
C ASP A 84 18.41 -7.81 8.42
N GLN A 85 17.07 -7.84 8.52
CA GLN A 85 16.18 -7.88 7.36
C GLN A 85 16.19 -6.56 6.59
N THR A 86 16.16 -5.43 7.30
CA THR A 86 16.29 -4.09 6.71
C THR A 86 17.58 -3.94 5.91
N ARG A 87 18.73 -4.34 6.47
CA ARG A 87 20.02 -4.27 5.76
C ARG A 87 20.03 -5.16 4.52
N LYS A 88 19.50 -6.39 4.60
CA LYS A 88 19.41 -7.31 3.46
C LYS A 88 18.53 -6.74 2.34
N ALA A 89 17.37 -6.19 2.70
CA ALA A 89 16.46 -5.56 1.75
C ALA A 89 17.12 -4.35 1.07
N LEU A 90 17.69 -3.42 1.86
CA LEU A 90 18.38 -2.24 1.34
C LEU A 90 19.55 -2.59 0.42
N VAL A 91 20.37 -3.60 0.77
CA VAL A 91 21.45 -4.06 -0.12
C VAL A 91 20.89 -4.56 -1.45
N THR A 92 19.74 -5.23 -1.45
CA THR A 92 19.10 -5.68 -2.69
C THR A 92 18.57 -4.49 -3.49
N ILE A 93 17.78 -3.62 -2.86
CA ILE A 93 17.21 -2.41 -3.46
C ILE A 93 18.30 -1.52 -4.10
N LEU A 94 19.44 -1.34 -3.43
CA LEU A 94 20.57 -0.58 -3.96
C LEU A 94 21.18 -1.21 -5.22
N THR A 95 21.03 -2.53 -5.41
CA THR A 95 21.45 -3.23 -6.64
C THR A 95 20.52 -2.92 -7.81
N ASP A 96 19.24 -2.70 -7.52
CA ASP A 96 18.20 -2.50 -8.53
C ASP A 96 18.07 -1.03 -8.95
N LEU A 97 18.83 -0.13 -8.33
CA LEU A 97 18.97 1.26 -8.78
C LEU A 97 19.59 1.30 -10.18
N ASN A 98 18.98 2.11 -11.04
CA ASN A 98 19.52 2.34 -12.38
C ASN A 98 20.60 3.43 -12.32
N GLU A 99 21.59 3.38 -13.21
CA GLU A 99 22.73 4.33 -13.15
C GLU A 99 22.34 5.81 -13.25
N GLU A 100 21.21 6.12 -13.91
CA GLU A 100 20.67 7.49 -14.01
C GLU A 100 19.96 7.98 -12.74
N ASP A 101 19.67 7.07 -11.79
CA ASP A 101 19.08 7.42 -10.51
C ASP A 101 20.08 8.12 -9.59
N HIS A 102 19.56 8.94 -8.70
CA HIS A 102 20.30 9.55 -7.61
C HIS A 102 19.71 9.11 -6.28
N PHE A 103 20.56 8.81 -5.30
CA PHE A 103 20.09 8.28 -4.04
C PHE A 103 20.79 8.89 -2.83
N GLY A 104 20.11 8.85 -1.69
CA GLY A 104 20.63 9.20 -0.37
C GLY A 104 20.22 8.18 0.68
N LEU A 105 21.04 8.04 1.72
CA LEU A 105 20.75 7.19 2.88
C LEU A 105 20.78 8.06 4.13
N VAL A 106 19.69 8.04 4.90
CA VAL A 106 19.51 8.81 6.13
C VAL A 106 19.12 7.86 7.27
N PRO A 107 20.09 7.13 7.86
CA PRO A 107 19.88 6.45 9.12
C PRO A 107 19.57 7.45 10.24
N PHE A 108 18.60 7.13 11.08
CA PHE A 108 18.22 7.99 12.20
C PHE A 108 17.84 7.20 13.46
N ASP A 109 18.12 7.82 14.60
CA ASP A 109 17.68 7.40 15.92
C ASP A 109 17.21 8.65 16.71
N SER A 110 17.84 8.95 17.85
CA SER A 110 17.77 10.27 18.50
C SER A 110 18.43 11.37 17.66
N THR A 111 19.35 10.97 16.77
CA THR A 111 20.15 11.82 15.88
C THR A 111 19.95 11.38 14.43
N VAL A 112 20.16 12.31 13.50
CA VAL A 112 20.11 12.04 12.06
C VAL A 112 21.54 11.99 11.52
N SER A 113 21.92 10.89 10.86
CA SER A 113 23.30 10.65 10.41
C SER A 113 23.35 10.27 8.92
N PRO A 114 23.16 11.21 7.98
CA PRO A 114 23.20 10.91 6.56
C PRO A 114 24.55 10.31 6.14
N TRP A 115 24.53 9.32 5.24
CA TRP A 115 25.75 8.72 4.68
C TRP A 115 26.63 9.77 3.99
N ARG A 116 25.99 10.69 3.27
CA ARG A 116 26.58 11.83 2.56
C ARG A 116 25.67 13.04 2.69
N PRO A 117 26.21 14.27 2.62
CA PRO A 117 25.42 15.50 2.75
C PRO A 117 24.56 15.81 1.50
N SER A 118 24.81 15.13 0.38
CA SER A 118 24.10 15.30 -0.89
C SER A 118 23.75 13.95 -1.49
N LEU A 119 22.83 13.96 -2.46
CA LEU A 119 22.56 12.78 -3.28
C LEU A 119 23.82 12.31 -4.03
N SER A 120 23.90 11.00 -4.26
CA SER A 120 24.93 10.38 -5.08
C SER A 120 24.30 9.71 -6.30
N LYS A 121 24.87 9.91 -7.49
CA LYS A 121 24.49 9.15 -8.69
C LYS A 121 24.75 7.66 -8.45
N ALA A 122 23.84 6.81 -8.91
CA ALA A 122 23.87 5.36 -8.73
C ALA A 122 24.91 4.65 -9.61
N THR A 123 26.16 5.14 -9.61
CA THR A 123 27.27 4.44 -10.27
C THR A 123 27.62 3.16 -9.51
N PRO A 124 28.21 2.15 -10.17
CA PRO A 124 28.62 0.91 -9.50
C PRO A 124 29.49 1.12 -8.26
N GLU A 125 30.37 2.13 -8.27
CA GLU A 125 31.25 2.48 -7.16
C GLU A 125 30.46 3.07 -5.98
N ASN A 126 29.54 4.01 -6.25
CA ASN A 126 28.70 4.61 -5.22
C ASN A 126 27.74 3.60 -4.62
N VAL A 127 27.14 2.74 -5.45
CA VAL A 127 26.26 1.64 -5.00
C VAL A 127 27.03 0.67 -4.10
N LYS A 128 28.26 0.30 -4.47
CA LYS A 128 29.11 -0.55 -3.63
C LYS A 128 29.43 0.11 -2.28
N ALA A 129 29.86 1.36 -2.29
CA ALA A 129 30.17 2.10 -1.06
C ALA A 129 28.94 2.28 -0.16
N ALA A 130 27.76 2.48 -0.75
CA ALA A 130 26.50 2.56 -0.02
C ALA A 130 26.13 1.23 0.63
N LYS A 131 26.28 0.10 -0.07
CA LYS A 131 26.06 -1.25 0.48
C LYS A 131 26.97 -1.52 1.67
N GLU A 132 28.25 -1.16 1.56
CA GLU A 132 29.21 -1.28 2.65
C GLU A 132 28.78 -0.45 3.87
N PHE A 133 28.31 0.79 3.66
CA PHE A 133 27.76 1.63 4.73
C PHE A 133 26.50 1.04 5.37
N VAL A 134 25.55 0.53 4.57
CA VAL A 134 24.31 -0.10 5.08
C VAL A 134 24.64 -1.26 6.03
N LEU A 135 25.66 -2.05 5.72
CA LEU A 135 26.09 -3.16 6.57
C LEU A 135 26.61 -2.71 7.94
N THR A 136 27.05 -1.46 8.08
CA THR A 136 27.51 -0.89 9.35
C THR A 136 26.42 -0.22 10.20
N ILE A 137 25.17 -0.16 9.71
CA ILE A 137 24.08 0.45 10.47
C ILE A 137 23.76 -0.44 11.67
N GLU A 138 23.92 0.09 12.88
CA GLU A 138 23.59 -0.58 14.13
C GLU A 138 22.38 0.05 14.80
N ALA A 139 21.57 -0.78 15.47
CA ALA A 139 20.39 -0.34 16.19
C ALA A 139 20.76 0.23 17.57
N GLY A 140 20.21 1.39 17.93
CA GLY A 140 20.41 2.05 19.22
C GLY A 140 19.68 3.38 19.32
N GLY A 141 19.52 3.90 20.54
CA GLY A 141 18.88 5.19 20.78
C GLY A 141 17.35 5.16 20.64
N TRP A 142 16.78 6.37 20.51
CA TRP A 142 15.35 6.66 20.39
C TRP A 142 14.95 6.93 18.93
N THR A 143 13.77 7.51 18.68
CA THR A 143 13.21 7.66 17.33
C THR A 143 12.80 9.11 17.04
N ASN A 144 13.52 9.80 16.16
CA ASN A 144 13.29 11.20 15.76
C ASN A 144 12.85 11.31 14.29
N ILE A 145 11.63 10.84 14.01
CA ILE A 145 11.06 10.81 12.64
C ILE A 145 11.01 12.21 12.01
N ASN A 146 10.61 13.22 12.79
CA ASN A 146 10.45 14.58 12.29
C ASN A 146 11.76 15.13 11.70
N GLU A 147 12.86 15.06 12.44
CA GLU A 147 14.14 15.58 11.94
C GLU A 147 14.66 14.75 10.77
N ALA A 148 14.47 13.42 10.80
CA ALA A 148 14.95 12.53 9.77
C ALA A 148 14.28 12.79 8.40
N VAL A 149 12.95 12.95 8.39
CA VAL A 149 12.20 13.26 7.16
C VAL A 149 12.54 14.67 6.67
N LEU A 150 12.64 15.67 7.56
CA LEU A 150 13.03 17.02 7.16
C LEU A 150 14.46 17.07 6.58
N ALA A 151 15.39 16.28 7.11
CA ALA A 151 16.72 16.15 6.54
C ALA A 151 16.70 15.56 5.13
N ALA A 152 15.86 14.55 4.88
CA ALA A 152 15.69 13.96 3.56
C ALA A 152 15.09 14.96 2.55
N VAL A 153 14.07 15.72 2.95
CA VAL A 153 13.50 16.82 2.15
C VAL A 153 14.59 17.83 1.79
N ASN A 154 15.38 18.28 2.78
CA ASN A 154 16.46 19.23 2.54
C ASN A 154 17.51 18.72 1.55
N ILE A 155 17.88 17.44 1.62
CA ILE A 155 18.81 16.82 0.67
C ILE A 155 18.25 16.85 -0.76
N LEU A 156 16.97 16.49 -0.94
CA LEU A 156 16.31 16.50 -2.26
C LEU A 156 16.16 17.92 -2.81
N THR A 157 15.63 18.85 -2.02
CA THR A 157 15.44 20.24 -2.43
C THR A 157 16.77 20.94 -2.72
N ALA A 158 17.82 20.66 -1.95
CA ALA A 158 19.15 21.20 -2.24
C ALA A 158 19.72 20.66 -3.57
N ALA A 159 19.49 19.38 -3.87
CA ALA A 159 19.96 18.79 -5.11
C ALA A 159 19.26 19.38 -6.34
N GLU A 160 17.95 19.59 -6.25
CA GLU A 160 17.15 20.26 -7.29
C GLU A 160 17.60 21.72 -7.47
N LYS A 161 17.68 22.50 -6.39
CA LYS A 161 18.09 23.91 -6.43
C LYS A 161 19.50 24.12 -6.99
N ASN A 162 20.41 23.17 -6.73
CA ASN A 162 21.79 23.23 -7.21
C ASN A 162 21.99 22.58 -8.59
N ASN A 163 20.91 22.11 -9.24
CA ASN A 163 20.95 21.40 -10.53
C ASN A 163 21.92 20.21 -10.53
N THR A 164 21.98 19.45 -9.43
CA THR A 164 22.84 18.26 -9.31
C THR A 164 22.10 16.96 -9.61
N VAL A 165 20.84 17.06 -10.03
CA VAL A 165 19.98 15.95 -10.47
C VAL A 165 19.33 16.33 -11.81
N PRO A 166 18.85 15.36 -12.61
CA PRO A 166 18.22 15.66 -13.90
C PRO A 166 16.94 16.48 -13.73
N ASP A 167 16.73 17.49 -14.59
CA ASP A 167 15.51 18.32 -14.60
C ASP A 167 14.23 17.48 -14.75
N ARG A 168 14.31 16.36 -15.49
CA ARG A 168 13.22 15.42 -15.71
C ARG A 168 13.39 14.19 -14.83
N SER A 169 13.14 14.33 -13.53
CA SER A 169 13.24 13.23 -12.57
C SER A 169 12.15 13.27 -11.49
N ALA A 170 11.82 12.10 -10.97
CA ALA A 170 10.83 11.92 -9.90
C ALA A 170 11.53 11.90 -8.53
N SER A 171 11.17 12.82 -7.64
CA SER A 171 11.72 12.89 -6.28
C SER A 171 10.83 12.16 -5.28
N MET A 172 11.43 11.31 -4.44
CA MET A 172 10.69 10.52 -3.45
C MET A 172 11.51 10.23 -2.19
N ILE A 173 10.81 10.06 -1.07
CA ILE A 173 11.34 9.66 0.22
C ILE A 173 10.71 8.32 0.59
N ILE A 174 11.52 7.37 1.04
CA ILE A 174 11.04 6.10 1.60
C ILE A 174 11.47 6.04 3.06
N LEU A 175 10.52 6.22 3.97
CA LEU A 175 10.69 6.10 5.41
C LEU A 175 10.42 4.66 5.84
N LEU A 176 11.35 4.04 6.56
CA LEU A 176 11.18 2.76 7.22
C LEU A 176 11.35 2.94 8.73
N THR A 177 10.34 2.57 9.52
CA THR A 177 10.34 2.66 10.98
C THR A 177 9.55 1.53 11.63
N ASP A 178 9.97 1.10 12.81
CA ASP A 178 9.28 0.08 13.60
C ASP A 178 8.61 0.63 14.87
N GLY A 179 8.65 1.94 15.09
CA GLY A 179 8.12 2.52 16.32
C GLY A 179 7.70 3.99 16.19
N ASP A 180 6.98 4.44 17.21
CA ASP A 180 6.48 5.81 17.26
C ASP A 180 7.59 6.84 17.56
N PRO A 181 7.41 8.12 17.15
CA PRO A 181 8.31 9.22 17.52
C PRO A 181 8.52 9.33 19.03
N SER A 182 9.74 9.04 19.49
CA SER A 182 10.13 9.00 20.89
C SER A 182 11.22 10.01 21.26
N PHE A 183 11.71 10.80 20.31
CA PHE A 183 12.67 11.89 20.54
C PHE A 183 12.41 13.09 19.62
N GLY A 184 12.88 14.28 20.00
CA GLY A 184 12.60 15.51 19.26
C GLY A 184 11.12 15.90 19.33
N VAL A 185 10.51 16.17 18.18
CA VAL A 185 9.07 16.47 18.06
C VAL A 185 8.30 15.15 18.11
N ARG A 186 7.44 14.97 19.13
CA ARG A 186 6.67 13.73 19.36
C ARG A 186 5.18 13.85 19.05
N HIS A 187 4.65 15.08 18.99
CA HIS A 187 3.22 15.29 18.75
C HIS A 187 2.88 15.02 17.28
N LEU A 188 2.17 13.92 17.00
CA LEU A 188 1.96 13.38 15.65
C LEU A 188 1.36 14.40 14.66
N PRO A 189 0.31 15.19 15.01
CA PRO A 189 -0.21 16.21 14.11
C PRO A 189 0.80 17.31 13.77
N THR A 190 1.72 17.62 14.69
CA THR A 190 2.79 18.59 14.44
C THR A 190 3.80 18.04 13.45
N ILE A 191 4.17 16.76 13.56
CA ILE A 191 5.09 16.09 12.62
C ILE A 191 4.45 16.08 11.22
N GLN A 192 3.18 15.67 11.11
CA GLN A 192 2.42 15.68 9.86
C GLN A 192 2.41 17.07 9.21
N SER A 193 2.12 18.12 9.99
CA SER A 193 2.14 19.50 9.50
C SER A 193 3.53 19.93 9.03
N ASN A 194 4.58 19.66 9.82
CA ASN A 194 5.96 20.02 9.48
C ASN A 194 6.40 19.35 8.17
N VAL A 195 6.16 18.04 8.04
CA VAL A 195 6.53 17.26 6.86
C VAL A 195 5.76 17.74 5.64
N ARG A 196 4.44 17.92 5.75
CA ARG A 196 3.59 18.44 4.66
C ARG A 196 4.06 19.80 4.17
N ASN A 197 4.38 20.72 5.09
CA ASN A 197 4.86 22.05 4.74
C ASN A 197 6.24 22.01 4.07
N ALA A 198 7.11 21.08 4.49
CA ALA A 198 8.45 20.95 3.93
C ALA A 198 8.44 20.29 2.54
N ILE A 199 7.64 19.25 2.34
CA ILE A 199 7.49 18.56 1.05
C ILE A 199 6.81 19.48 0.02
N GLY A 200 5.77 20.22 0.44
CA GLY A 200 5.14 21.25 -0.38
C GLY A 200 4.56 20.75 -1.70
N GLY A 201 4.27 19.45 -1.80
CA GLY A 201 3.80 18.80 -3.04
C GLY A 201 4.88 18.55 -4.09
N ASN A 202 6.17 18.75 -3.80
CA ASN A 202 7.25 18.60 -4.79
C ASN A 202 7.84 17.18 -4.88
N MET A 203 7.51 16.31 -3.92
CA MET A 203 8.05 14.96 -3.82
C MET A 203 7.05 14.04 -3.12
N SER A 204 7.13 12.74 -3.39
CA SER A 204 6.28 11.74 -2.72
C SER A 204 6.94 11.20 -1.46
N LEU A 205 6.16 10.94 -0.40
CA LEU A 205 6.62 10.26 0.81
C LEU A 205 5.93 8.91 0.98
N PHE A 206 6.71 7.85 0.95
CA PHE A 206 6.28 6.49 1.23
C PHE A 206 6.69 6.07 2.64
N CYS A 207 5.79 5.43 3.37
CA CYS A 207 6.01 5.01 4.75
C CYS A 207 5.90 3.49 4.90
N LEU A 208 6.95 2.86 5.41
CA LEU A 208 7.01 1.44 5.69
C LEU A 208 7.03 1.24 7.20
N GLY A 209 5.91 0.73 7.73
CA GLY A 209 5.77 0.40 9.15
C GLY A 209 6.18 -1.04 9.39
N PHE A 210 7.34 -1.26 10.00
CA PHE A 210 7.88 -2.59 10.27
C PHE A 210 7.36 -3.13 11.61
N GLY A 211 6.59 -4.20 11.55
CA GLY A 211 6.08 -4.85 12.75
C GLY A 211 4.86 -4.16 13.29
N ASN A 212 4.50 -4.50 14.53
CA ASN A 212 3.23 -4.07 15.10
C ASN A 212 3.28 -2.85 16.02
N ASP A 213 4.48 -2.38 16.34
CA ASP A 213 4.73 -1.41 17.41
C ASP A 213 4.59 0.06 16.98
N VAL A 214 4.46 0.34 15.67
CA VAL A 214 4.20 1.68 15.15
C VAL A 214 2.71 1.93 14.94
N ASP A 215 2.25 3.14 15.29
CA ASP A 215 0.93 3.66 14.92
C ASP A 215 0.84 3.75 13.39
N TYR A 216 0.23 2.73 12.79
CA TYR A 216 0.06 2.66 11.35
C TYR A 216 -0.81 3.78 10.81
N ASN A 217 -1.82 4.23 11.57
CA ASN A 217 -2.70 5.31 11.14
C ASN A 217 -1.92 6.63 11.04
N PHE A 218 -0.96 6.87 11.93
CA PHE A 218 -0.05 8.00 11.79
C PHE A 218 0.75 7.95 10.49
N LEU A 219 1.35 6.80 10.16
CA LEU A 219 2.12 6.62 8.92
C LEU A 219 1.26 6.73 7.66
N ASP A 220 0.05 6.17 7.69
CA ASP A 220 -0.92 6.23 6.59
C ASP A 220 -1.32 7.67 6.27
N VAL A 221 -1.69 8.44 7.30
CA VAL A 221 -2.00 9.87 7.14
C VAL A 221 -0.77 10.65 6.67
N LEU A 222 0.41 10.35 7.20
CA LEU A 222 1.66 11.03 6.83
C LEU A 222 2.01 10.81 5.35
N ALA A 223 1.87 9.58 4.83
CA ALA A 223 2.14 9.26 3.43
C ALA A 223 1.08 9.88 2.50
N LYS A 224 -0.21 9.72 2.82
CA LYS A 224 -1.33 10.23 2.00
C LYS A 224 -1.32 11.75 1.86
N GLN A 225 -0.91 12.49 2.90
CA GLN A 225 -0.78 13.95 2.84
C GLN A 225 0.37 14.43 1.93
N ASN A 226 1.22 13.52 1.45
CA ASN A 226 2.43 13.80 0.70
C ASN A 226 2.54 12.88 -0.53
N ASP A 227 1.41 12.64 -1.20
CA ASP A 227 1.32 11.92 -2.48
C ASP A 227 2.05 10.58 -2.54
N GLY A 228 2.02 9.83 -1.42
CA GLY A 228 2.54 8.48 -1.32
C GLY A 228 1.60 7.55 -0.59
N LEU A 229 2.09 6.34 -0.29
CA LEU A 229 1.33 5.30 0.40
C LEU A 229 2.10 4.75 1.60
N ALA A 230 1.37 4.28 2.59
CA ALA A 230 1.92 3.50 3.70
C ALA A 230 1.77 1.99 3.44
N ARG A 231 2.73 1.20 3.90
CA ARG A 231 2.66 -0.26 3.87
C ARG A 231 3.16 -0.86 5.17
N ARG A 232 2.43 -1.85 5.69
CA ARG A 232 2.85 -2.65 6.83
C ARG A 232 3.80 -3.74 6.34
N ILE A 233 4.93 -3.89 7.01
CA ILE A 233 5.88 -4.98 6.81
C ILE A 233 5.76 -5.90 8.01
N TYR A 234 5.32 -7.13 7.80
CA TYR A 234 5.11 -8.08 8.89
C TYR A 234 6.44 -8.71 9.32
N GLU A 235 6.64 -8.86 10.64
CA GLU A 235 7.83 -9.47 11.25
C GLU A 235 7.83 -11.00 11.06
N ALA A 236 8.02 -11.42 9.82
CA ALA A 236 8.08 -12.82 9.41
C ALA A 236 9.33 -13.08 8.55
N SER A 237 9.52 -14.34 8.15
CA SER A 237 10.70 -14.74 7.36
C SER A 237 10.76 -14.10 5.97
N ASP A 238 9.63 -13.60 5.47
CA ASP A 238 9.45 -12.97 4.16
C ASP A 238 9.50 -11.44 4.21
N ALA A 239 9.81 -10.81 5.36
CA ALA A 239 9.87 -9.35 5.48
C ALA A 239 10.81 -8.70 4.44
N VAL A 240 11.91 -9.39 4.07
CA VAL A 240 12.82 -8.95 3.01
C VAL A 240 12.11 -8.89 1.65
N LEU A 241 11.29 -9.89 1.33
CA LEU A 241 10.49 -9.94 0.09
C LEU A 241 9.39 -8.89 0.11
N GLN A 242 8.77 -8.63 1.26
CA GLN A 242 7.75 -7.57 1.39
C GLN A 242 8.35 -6.19 1.11
N LEU A 243 9.55 -5.91 1.64
CA LEU A 243 10.28 -4.65 1.39
C LEU A 243 10.69 -4.51 -0.09
N GLN A 244 11.19 -5.59 -0.68
CA GLN A 244 11.55 -5.62 -2.11
C GLN A 244 10.32 -5.42 -3.00
N GLY A 245 9.24 -6.17 -2.76
CA GLY A 245 8.01 -6.05 -3.54
C GLY A 245 7.35 -4.68 -3.43
N PHE A 246 7.47 -4.01 -2.27
CA PHE A 246 7.10 -2.59 -2.18
C PHE A 246 7.98 -1.71 -3.07
N TYR A 247 9.30 -1.88 -3.00
CA TYR A 247 10.20 -1.07 -3.81
C TYR A 247 9.95 -1.28 -5.31
N ASP A 248 9.73 -2.51 -5.76
CA ASP A 248 9.44 -2.84 -7.16
C ASP A 248 8.27 -2.02 -7.71
N GLU A 249 7.21 -1.87 -6.92
CA GLU A 249 6.01 -1.10 -7.25
C GLU A 249 6.27 0.40 -7.47
N VAL A 250 7.23 0.99 -6.73
CA VAL A 250 7.57 2.42 -6.80
C VAL A 250 8.90 2.70 -7.50
N SER A 251 9.61 1.66 -7.94
CA SER A 251 10.99 1.74 -8.44
C SER A 251 11.11 2.44 -9.79
N SER A 252 10.04 2.42 -10.58
CA SER A 252 10.07 2.78 -12.01
C SER A 252 8.97 3.78 -12.36
N PRO A 253 9.09 5.05 -11.94
CA PRO A 253 8.17 6.09 -12.37
C PRO A 253 8.24 6.27 -13.89
N LEU A 254 7.09 6.46 -14.53
CA LEU A 254 6.93 6.63 -15.98
C LEU A 254 6.46 8.03 -16.35
N LEU A 255 5.54 8.60 -15.57
CA LEU A 255 4.98 9.94 -15.76
C LEU A 255 4.89 10.66 -14.42
N SER A 256 5.02 11.98 -14.46
CA SER A 256 4.78 12.88 -13.32
C SER A 256 3.67 13.88 -13.65
N GLU A 257 2.95 14.35 -12.62
CA GLU A 257 1.85 15.32 -12.74
C GLU A 257 0.81 14.91 -13.78
N VAL A 258 0.20 13.74 -13.59
CA VAL A 258 -0.82 13.21 -14.50
C VAL A 258 -2.16 13.88 -14.20
N HIS A 259 -2.70 14.60 -15.17
CA HIS A 259 -3.99 15.27 -15.10
C HIS A 259 -4.94 14.74 -16.16
N PHE A 260 -6.18 14.47 -15.74
CA PHE A 260 -7.29 14.14 -16.62
C PHE A 260 -8.33 15.27 -16.59
N LYS A 261 -8.65 15.81 -17.75
CA LYS A 261 -9.72 16.79 -17.91
C LYS A 261 -10.94 16.14 -18.54
N TYR A 262 -12.06 16.30 -17.84
CA TYR A 262 -13.38 15.83 -18.24
C TYR A 262 -14.29 17.04 -18.46
N PRO A 263 -15.24 16.99 -19.41
CA PRO A 263 -16.13 18.12 -19.67
C PRO A 263 -17.07 18.37 -18.48
N GLU A 264 -16.99 19.57 -17.88
CA GLU A 264 -17.73 19.92 -16.66
C GLU A 264 -19.27 19.82 -16.82
N ASN A 265 -19.78 20.14 -18.01
CA ASN A 265 -21.22 20.06 -18.30
C ASN A 265 -21.71 18.61 -18.52
N THR A 266 -20.79 17.66 -18.62
CA THR A 266 -21.09 16.25 -18.91
C THR A 266 -21.00 15.39 -17.65
N VAL A 267 -20.03 15.66 -16.76
CA VAL A 267 -19.74 14.83 -15.59
C VAL A 267 -20.31 15.46 -14.30
N ASN A 268 -21.19 14.75 -13.62
CA ASN A 268 -21.83 15.16 -12.37
C ASN A 268 -20.97 14.87 -11.14
N SER A 269 -20.32 13.71 -11.13
CA SER A 269 -19.51 13.22 -10.02
C SER A 269 -18.27 12.54 -10.57
N LEU A 270 -17.11 12.83 -10.01
CA LEU A 270 -15.82 12.34 -10.47
C LEU A 270 -14.95 11.95 -9.27
N THR A 271 -14.20 10.85 -9.39
CA THR A 271 -13.12 10.52 -8.46
C THR A 271 -11.92 11.45 -8.68
N SER A 272 -10.80 11.25 -7.96
CA SER A 272 -9.56 11.97 -8.27
C SER A 272 -9.21 11.88 -9.76
N SER A 273 -8.88 13.02 -10.35
CA SER A 273 -8.44 13.17 -11.74
C SER A 273 -7.03 13.76 -11.85
N HIS A 274 -6.34 13.89 -10.72
CA HIS A 274 -4.95 14.31 -10.64
C HIS A 274 -4.17 13.27 -9.83
N PHE A 275 -3.01 12.89 -10.35
CA PHE A 275 -2.13 11.88 -9.78
C PHE A 275 -0.69 12.34 -9.90
N LYS A 276 0.06 12.27 -8.79
CA LYS A 276 1.45 12.75 -8.73
C LYS A 276 2.37 11.96 -9.67
N GLN A 277 2.25 10.63 -9.67
CA GLN A 277 3.11 9.71 -10.41
C GLN A 277 2.32 8.53 -10.96
N LEU A 278 2.76 8.03 -12.12
CA LEU A 278 2.39 6.71 -12.64
C LEU A 278 3.64 5.83 -12.64
N PHE A 279 3.57 4.65 -12.02
CA PHE A 279 4.67 3.69 -11.98
C PHE A 279 4.48 2.57 -12.99
N ASN A 280 5.58 1.99 -13.47
CA ASN A 280 5.53 0.83 -14.33
C ASN A 280 4.86 -0.36 -13.63
N GLY A 281 3.98 -1.06 -14.33
CA GLY A 281 3.15 -2.14 -13.77
C GLY A 281 1.95 -1.67 -12.96
N SER A 282 1.84 -0.38 -12.64
CA SER A 282 0.63 0.20 -12.01
C SER A 282 -0.39 0.67 -13.05
N GLU A 283 -1.53 1.17 -12.58
CA GLU A 283 -2.62 1.70 -13.37
C GLU A 283 -3.28 2.86 -12.63
N ILE A 284 -3.68 3.90 -13.37
CA ILE A 284 -4.55 4.95 -12.85
C ILE A 284 -5.99 4.62 -13.25
N VAL A 285 -6.91 4.70 -12.28
CA VAL A 285 -8.34 4.50 -12.53
C VAL A 285 -9.11 5.75 -12.12
N VAL A 286 -9.84 6.32 -13.07
CA VAL A 286 -10.77 7.42 -12.83
C VAL A 286 -12.19 6.97 -13.12
N ALA A 287 -13.11 7.16 -12.19
CA ALA A 287 -14.50 6.82 -12.38
C ALA A 287 -15.39 8.05 -12.20
N GLY A 288 -16.52 8.07 -12.90
CA GLY A 288 -17.47 9.16 -12.77
C GLY A 288 -18.89 8.80 -13.18
N ARG A 289 -19.78 9.76 -12.96
CA ARG A 289 -21.19 9.72 -13.32
C ARG A 289 -21.50 10.84 -14.30
N LEU A 290 -22.16 10.50 -15.39
CA LEU A 290 -22.58 11.40 -16.46
C LEU A 290 -23.96 12.01 -16.15
N ASN A 291 -24.22 13.19 -16.72
CA ASN A 291 -25.53 13.84 -16.67
C ASN A 291 -26.55 13.15 -17.59
N ASP A 292 -26.09 12.65 -18.74
CA ASP A 292 -26.90 11.95 -19.73
C ASP A 292 -26.65 10.44 -19.63
N LEU A 293 -27.72 9.68 -19.42
CA LEU A 293 -27.67 8.22 -19.27
C LEU A 293 -27.47 7.50 -20.60
N GLU A 294 -27.81 8.15 -21.72
CA GLU A 294 -27.67 7.60 -23.08
C GLU A 294 -26.35 8.00 -23.74
N MET A 295 -25.53 8.81 -23.05
CA MET A 295 -24.25 9.26 -23.58
C MET A 295 -23.27 8.09 -23.67
N ASN A 296 -22.82 7.84 -24.91
CA ASN A 296 -21.89 6.75 -25.22
C ASN A 296 -20.47 7.25 -25.55
N ASN A 297 -20.25 8.57 -25.61
CA ASN A 297 -18.94 9.16 -25.84
C ASN A 297 -18.84 10.57 -25.22
N PHE A 298 -17.61 10.96 -24.84
CA PHE A 298 -17.25 12.35 -24.51
C PHE A 298 -15.74 12.54 -24.68
N PRO A 299 -15.27 13.76 -25.01
CA PRO A 299 -13.83 14.02 -25.12
C PRO A 299 -13.17 14.00 -23.75
N VAL A 300 -11.99 13.36 -23.66
CA VAL A 300 -11.11 13.37 -22.48
C VAL A 300 -9.73 13.81 -22.91
N GLU A 301 -9.11 14.67 -22.10
CA GLU A 301 -7.71 15.06 -22.28
C GLU A 301 -6.90 14.49 -21.12
N ALA A 302 -5.88 13.68 -21.44
CA ALA A 302 -4.86 13.29 -20.48
C ALA A 302 -3.57 14.08 -20.78
N SER A 303 -3.00 14.71 -19.76
CA SER A 303 -1.71 15.41 -19.86
C SER A 303 -0.78 14.99 -18.73
N ALA A 304 0.50 14.88 -19.00
CA ALA A 304 1.56 14.67 -18.01
C ALA A 304 2.71 15.65 -18.30
N GLN A 305 3.59 15.89 -17.33
CA GLN A 305 4.73 16.79 -17.52
C GLN A 305 5.60 16.40 -18.74
N GLU A 306 5.63 15.11 -19.08
CA GLU A 306 6.41 14.54 -20.18
C GLU A 306 5.67 14.40 -21.53
N LYS A 307 4.35 14.65 -21.60
CA LYS A 307 3.55 14.42 -22.82
C LYS A 307 2.50 15.49 -23.08
N SER A 308 2.34 15.84 -24.35
CA SER A 308 1.23 16.64 -24.88
C SER A 308 -0.13 15.95 -24.66
N PRO A 309 -1.25 16.70 -24.69
CA PRO A 309 -2.59 16.11 -24.52
C PRO A 309 -2.86 15.03 -25.56
N ILE A 310 -3.38 13.90 -25.10
CA ILE A 310 -3.76 12.75 -25.92
C ILE A 310 -5.28 12.55 -25.79
N PHE A 311 -5.93 12.15 -26.89
CA PHE A 311 -7.36 11.88 -26.96
C PHE A 311 -7.60 10.36 -27.15
N PRO A 312 -8.65 9.76 -26.54
CA PRO A 312 -8.86 8.32 -26.56
C PRO A 312 -9.50 7.82 -27.85
N ASP A 313 -9.06 6.64 -28.30
CA ASP A 313 -9.87 5.74 -29.12
C ASP A 313 -10.72 4.86 -28.18
N GLN A 314 -11.99 4.64 -28.54
CA GLN A 314 -13.01 4.09 -27.64
C GLN A 314 -13.24 2.60 -27.90
N GLU A 315 -13.09 1.77 -26.87
CA GLU A 315 -13.57 0.38 -26.89
C GLU A 315 -14.72 0.16 -25.91
N TYR A 316 -15.75 -0.52 -26.43
CA TYR A 316 -16.97 -0.82 -25.70
C TYR A 316 -16.85 -2.19 -25.04
N ILE A 317 -16.93 -2.26 -23.71
CA ILE A 317 -16.98 -3.53 -22.98
C ILE A 317 -18.22 -3.58 -22.09
N PHE A 318 -18.88 -4.74 -22.11
CA PHE A 318 -20.13 -5.02 -21.44
C PHE A 318 -19.94 -5.33 -19.95
N GLY A 319 -20.79 -4.78 -19.09
CA GLY A 319 -20.99 -5.25 -17.72
C GLY A 319 -21.67 -4.24 -16.80
N ASP A 320 -22.48 -4.72 -15.86
CA ASP A 320 -23.22 -3.89 -14.89
C ASP A 320 -22.36 -3.46 -13.68
N PHE A 321 -21.03 -3.53 -13.81
CA PHE A 321 -20.10 -3.30 -12.71
C PHE A 321 -19.58 -1.86 -12.62
N THR A 322 -19.67 -1.08 -13.70
CA THR A 322 -19.15 0.30 -13.81
C THR A 322 -19.69 1.20 -12.70
N GLU A 323 -21.00 1.13 -12.44
CA GLU A 323 -21.64 1.87 -11.35
C GLU A 323 -21.10 1.46 -9.97
N ARG A 324 -20.98 0.15 -9.70
CA ARG A 324 -20.46 -0.34 -8.41
C ARG A 324 -18.98 0.00 -8.22
N LEU A 325 -18.19 -0.01 -9.29
CA LEU A 325 -16.78 0.38 -9.26
C LEU A 325 -16.64 1.89 -8.98
N TRP A 326 -17.43 2.73 -9.64
CA TRP A 326 -17.52 4.15 -9.32
C TRP A 326 -17.88 4.37 -7.84
N ALA A 327 -18.90 3.68 -7.33
CA ALA A 327 -19.33 3.80 -5.94
C ALA A 327 -18.22 3.37 -4.98
N TYR A 328 -17.55 2.25 -5.25
CA TYR A 328 -16.43 1.75 -4.45
C TYR A 328 -15.29 2.77 -4.37
N LEU A 329 -14.80 3.27 -5.51
CA LEU A 329 -13.69 4.23 -5.57
C LEU A 329 -14.08 5.57 -4.90
N THR A 330 -15.32 6.02 -5.09
CA THR A 330 -15.83 7.24 -4.46
C THR A 330 -15.87 7.09 -2.94
N ILE A 331 -16.35 5.96 -2.42
CA ILE A 331 -16.38 5.68 -0.97
C ILE A 331 -14.96 5.67 -0.40
N GLN A 332 -14.01 4.97 -1.04
CA GLN A 332 -12.61 4.94 -0.58
C GLN A 332 -12.03 6.36 -0.47
N GLN A 333 -12.20 7.19 -1.50
CA GLN A 333 -11.71 8.56 -1.48
C GLN A 333 -12.39 9.45 -0.42
N LEU A 334 -13.67 9.22 -0.13
CA LEU A 334 -14.35 9.95 0.95
C LEU A 334 -13.83 9.52 2.33
N LEU A 335 -13.53 8.24 2.53
CA LEU A 335 -12.93 7.74 3.77
C LEU A 335 -11.53 8.31 3.98
N ASP A 336 -10.74 8.42 2.90
CA ASP A 336 -9.38 8.97 2.92
C ASP A 336 -9.33 10.48 3.21
N LYS A 337 -10.32 11.26 2.75
CA LYS A 337 -10.36 12.74 2.88
C LYS A 337 -10.83 13.25 4.26
N SER A 338 -10.98 12.38 5.26
CA SER A 338 -11.57 12.75 6.56
C SER A 338 -10.64 13.58 7.46
N THR A 339 -10.36 14.84 7.08
CA THR A 339 -9.76 15.85 7.97
C THR A 339 -10.77 16.35 9.00
N ALA A 340 -10.30 16.92 10.11
CA ALA A 340 -11.13 17.22 11.30
C ALA A 340 -12.26 18.24 11.06
N GLU A 341 -12.10 19.18 10.12
CA GLU A 341 -13.05 20.31 9.94
C GLU A 341 -14.18 20.00 8.94
N GLU A 342 -13.96 19.15 7.92
CA GLU A 342 -14.97 18.75 6.93
C GLU A 342 -15.62 17.38 7.23
N LYS A 343 -15.23 16.78 8.35
CA LYS A 343 -15.51 15.38 8.69
C LYS A 343 -16.98 15.00 8.63
N VAL A 344 -17.88 15.87 9.09
CA VAL A 344 -19.30 15.52 9.25
C VAL A 344 -19.99 15.30 7.89
N ASN A 345 -19.79 16.20 6.93
CA ASN A 345 -20.46 16.11 5.62
C ASN A 345 -19.88 14.97 4.77
N ILE A 346 -18.54 14.83 4.77
CA ILE A 346 -17.85 13.77 4.03
C ILE A 346 -18.23 12.39 4.57
N THR A 347 -18.26 12.24 5.91
CA THR A 347 -18.64 10.96 6.55
C THR A 347 -20.09 10.61 6.27
N ALA A 348 -21.00 11.58 6.30
CA ALA A 348 -22.41 11.35 5.97
C ALA A 348 -22.59 10.89 4.51
N LYS A 349 -21.88 11.50 3.56
CA LYS A 349 -21.90 11.09 2.14
C LYS A 349 -21.32 9.69 1.93
N ALA A 350 -20.22 9.36 2.61
CA ALA A 350 -19.61 8.03 2.57
C ALA A 350 -20.56 6.96 3.13
N LEU A 351 -21.24 7.25 4.25
CA LEU A 351 -22.24 6.38 4.85
C LEU A 351 -23.44 6.15 3.92
N ASP A 352 -24.00 7.21 3.35
CA ASP A 352 -25.13 7.13 2.42
C ASP A 352 -24.81 6.23 1.21
N LEU A 353 -23.66 6.45 0.56
CA LEU A 353 -23.21 5.60 -0.55
C LEU A 353 -22.95 4.15 -0.10
N SER A 354 -22.35 3.95 1.08
CA SER A 354 -22.08 2.61 1.62
C SER A 354 -23.39 1.83 1.82
N LEU A 355 -24.43 2.46 2.36
CA LEU A 355 -25.75 1.85 2.55
C LEU A 355 -26.45 1.61 1.21
N ARG A 356 -26.45 2.60 0.31
CA ARG A 356 -27.09 2.51 -1.01
C ARG A 356 -26.55 1.35 -1.84
N TYR A 357 -25.25 1.11 -1.80
CA TYR A 357 -24.59 0.04 -2.58
C TYR A 357 -24.32 -1.23 -1.76
N ASN A 358 -24.75 -1.30 -0.50
CA ASN A 358 -24.56 -2.42 0.42
C ASN A 358 -23.07 -2.79 0.64
N PHE A 359 -22.20 -1.80 0.77
CA PHE A 359 -20.81 -2.02 1.16
C PHE A 359 -20.68 -2.09 2.69
N VAL A 360 -19.97 -3.10 3.17
CA VAL A 360 -19.45 -3.13 4.54
C VAL A 360 -18.17 -2.30 4.56
N THR A 361 -18.21 -1.16 5.24
CA THR A 361 -17.13 -0.19 5.34
C THR A 361 -16.87 0.11 6.82
N PRO A 362 -15.84 0.89 7.19
CA PRO A 362 -15.66 1.32 8.57
C PRO A 362 -16.88 2.08 9.17
N LEU A 363 -17.85 2.50 8.34
CA LEU A 363 -19.05 3.21 8.74
C LEU A 363 -20.32 2.34 8.79
N THR A 364 -20.26 1.09 8.30
CA THR A 364 -21.43 0.19 8.21
C THR A 364 -21.10 -1.19 8.80
N SER A 365 -22.13 -1.99 9.11
CA SER A 365 -21.95 -3.35 9.62
C SER A 365 -23.06 -4.26 9.09
N LEU A 366 -22.71 -5.52 8.81
CA LEU A 366 -23.66 -6.55 8.41
C LEU A 366 -24.09 -7.35 9.63
N VAL A 367 -25.38 -7.34 9.96
CA VAL A 367 -25.94 -8.08 11.10
C VAL A 367 -26.82 -9.22 10.58
N VAL A 368 -26.54 -10.43 11.04
CA VAL A 368 -27.33 -11.64 10.72
C VAL A 368 -28.18 -11.99 11.94
N THR A 369 -29.50 -12.03 11.77
CA THR A 369 -30.45 -12.39 12.83
C THR A 369 -31.06 -13.76 12.57
N LYS A 370 -31.20 -14.59 13.62
CA LYS A 370 -31.92 -15.87 13.54
C LYS A 370 -33.43 -15.58 13.53
N PRO A 371 -34.22 -16.15 12.61
CA PRO A 371 -35.67 -16.02 12.64
C PRO A 371 -36.24 -16.64 13.92
N GLN A 372 -37.14 -15.93 14.60
CA GLN A 372 -37.71 -16.31 15.90
C GLN A 372 -38.70 -17.51 15.87
N ASN A 373 -38.93 -18.15 14.72
CA ASN A 373 -40.07 -19.06 14.52
C ASN A 373 -39.73 -20.52 14.20
N ASP A 374 -38.55 -21.04 14.54
CA ASP A 374 -38.25 -22.47 14.43
C ASP A 374 -37.67 -23.04 15.74
N GLU A 375 -38.47 -23.00 16.80
CA GLU A 375 -38.35 -23.92 17.94
C GLU A 375 -39.49 -24.94 17.87
N LYS A 376 -39.36 -25.93 16.99
CA LYS A 376 -40.02 -27.23 17.19
C LYS A 376 -39.07 -28.10 18.01
N PRO A 377 -39.52 -28.71 19.14
CA PRO A 377 -38.65 -29.38 20.10
C PRO A 377 -38.13 -30.77 19.65
N GLU A 378 -37.99 -31.04 18.36
CA GLU A 378 -37.49 -32.34 17.85
C GLU A 378 -36.24 -32.26 16.96
N ASP A 379 -35.79 -31.07 16.52
CA ASP A 379 -34.56 -30.92 15.72
C ASP A 379 -33.39 -30.39 16.57
N ALA A 380 -33.21 -30.94 17.77
CA ALA A 380 -32.01 -30.74 18.57
C ALA A 380 -30.83 -31.52 17.95
N VAL A 381 -30.24 -30.98 16.88
CA VAL A 381 -28.88 -31.38 16.49
C VAL A 381 -27.94 -30.79 17.53
N ILE A 382 -27.36 -31.68 18.34
CA ILE A 382 -26.35 -31.40 19.35
C ILE A 382 -25.19 -30.63 18.69
N ALA A 383 -25.10 -29.34 18.97
CA ALA A 383 -23.89 -28.53 18.76
C ALA A 383 -23.36 -28.15 20.15
N ASP A 384 -22.64 -29.09 20.76
CA ASP A 384 -21.94 -28.87 22.01
C ASP A 384 -20.63 -28.13 21.70
N ASN A 385 -20.65 -26.80 21.80
CA ASN A 385 -19.61 -26.02 22.46
C ASN A 385 -19.96 -24.53 22.44
N GLU A 386 -20.30 -24.00 23.61
CA GLU A 386 -20.35 -22.58 23.89
C GLU A 386 -18.98 -21.93 23.68
N ARG A 387 -18.83 -21.09 22.65
CA ARG A 387 -18.00 -19.88 22.71
C ARG A 387 -18.68 -18.76 21.93
N TYR A 388 -19.23 -17.80 22.67
CA TYR A 388 -19.64 -16.52 22.14
C TYR A 388 -18.44 -15.83 21.47
N TRP A 389 -18.51 -15.63 20.16
CA TRP A 389 -17.64 -14.69 19.45
C TRP A 389 -18.32 -13.32 19.45
N LEU A 390 -17.93 -12.46 20.39
CA LEU A 390 -18.11 -11.02 20.22
C LEU A 390 -17.16 -10.57 19.12
N ILE A 391 -17.69 -10.21 17.96
CA ILE A 391 -16.91 -9.50 16.93
C ILE A 391 -16.86 -8.04 17.38
N SER A 392 -15.83 -7.70 18.15
CA SER A 392 -15.43 -6.31 18.37
C SER A 392 -14.54 -5.86 17.21
N PRO A 393 -14.66 -4.62 16.72
CA PRO A 393 -13.70 -4.07 15.77
C PRO A 393 -12.40 -3.80 16.55
N GLY A 394 -11.42 -4.69 16.41
CA GLY A 394 -10.17 -4.61 17.17
C GLY A 394 -9.03 -5.38 16.51
N PHE A 395 -8.02 -4.61 16.12
CA PHE A 395 -6.61 -4.95 15.96
C PHE A 395 -6.20 -6.38 16.37
N VAL A 396 -5.65 -7.12 15.40
CA VAL A 396 -4.99 -8.40 15.64
C VAL A 396 -3.70 -8.15 16.41
N THR A 397 -3.64 -8.57 17.67
CA THR A 397 -2.38 -8.77 18.41
C THR A 397 -2.14 -10.28 18.61
N ASP A 398 -0.85 -10.63 18.63
CA ASP A 398 -0.27 -11.95 18.44
C ASP A 398 -0.68 -13.05 19.41
N ARG A 399 -0.55 -14.30 18.94
CA ARG A 399 -0.30 -15.47 19.80
C ARG A 399 1.10 -16.03 19.55
N LEU A 400 1.94 -15.93 20.58
CA LEU A 400 3.15 -16.74 20.76
C LEU A 400 2.82 -18.25 20.79
N PRO A 401 3.74 -19.14 20.35
CA PRO A 401 3.53 -20.58 20.40
C PRO A 401 3.74 -21.17 21.82
N PRO A 402 3.09 -22.29 22.17
CA PRO A 402 3.12 -22.84 23.52
C PRO A 402 4.40 -23.61 23.85
N ARG A 403 4.87 -23.43 25.09
CA ARG A 403 5.89 -24.26 25.75
C ARG A 403 5.42 -25.71 25.87
N ALA A 404 6.27 -26.66 25.44
CA ALA A 404 6.09 -28.09 25.68
C ALA A 404 6.20 -28.41 27.18
N GLY A 405 5.14 -28.96 27.77
CA GLY A 405 5.13 -29.53 29.11
C GLY A 405 5.71 -30.95 29.12
N GLY A 406 6.83 -31.13 29.80
CA GLY A 406 7.41 -32.44 30.11
C GLY A 406 6.65 -33.14 31.24
N GLY A 407 6.24 -34.39 30.98
CA GLY A 407 5.48 -35.23 31.91
C GLY A 407 6.25 -35.65 33.16
N ARG A 408 5.52 -35.78 34.27
CA ARG A 408 5.94 -36.53 35.46
C ARG A 408 5.32 -37.92 35.44
N GLY A 409 6.13 -38.92 35.79
CA GLY A 409 5.63 -40.09 36.52
C GLY A 409 6.28 -41.42 36.17
N LYS A 410 7.39 -41.76 36.83
CA LYS A 410 7.53 -43.02 37.57
C LYS A 410 8.77 -43.00 38.45
N LYS A 411 8.54 -42.95 39.76
CA LYS A 411 9.50 -43.37 40.78
C LYS A 411 9.52 -44.90 40.76
N ASP A 412 10.70 -45.49 40.67
CA ASP A 412 10.96 -46.76 41.33
C ASP A 412 12.39 -46.75 41.84
N GLY A 413 12.53 -47.09 43.12
CA GLY A 413 13.77 -46.92 43.86
C GLY A 413 14.74 -48.09 43.67
N ARG A 414 16.02 -47.82 43.86
CA ARG A 414 16.89 -48.65 44.69
C ARG A 414 18.16 -47.90 45.07
N ARG A 415 18.64 -48.31 46.23
CA ARG A 415 19.61 -47.72 47.14
C ARG A 415 20.96 -48.44 46.94
N VAL A 416 22.03 -47.80 47.44
CA VAL A 416 23.38 -48.34 47.72
C VAL A 416 24.23 -48.54 46.45
N SER A 417 25.42 -47.95 46.28
CA SER A 417 26.50 -47.65 47.23
C SER A 417 27.24 -46.38 46.81
#